data_AF-A0A0A9YFZ7-F1
#
_entry.id   AF-A0A0A9YFZ7-F1
#
_cell.length_a   1.000
_cell.length_b   1.000
_cell.length_c   1.000
_cell.angle_alpha   90.00
_cell.angle_beta   90.00
_cell.angle_gamma   90.00
#
_symmetry.space_group_name_H-M   'P 1'
#
loop_
_entity.id
_entity.type
_entity.pdbx_description
1 polymer ?
#
loop_
_entity_poly.entity_id
_entity_poly.type
_entity_poly.pdbx_seq_one_letter_code
_entity_poly.pdbx_strand_id
1 'polypeptide(L)'
;MRGKKPHKDIFDQLTPTHLNEYLKSFMDGLSAKVFRTYNASITLDRWFKEKPVNENASVHDKLTYFNKANTEVAILCNHQKSVSKNVVNQLMQLGTKAKYTHAIINELEKAKAMMKTGAV
;
A
#
# COMPACT_ATOMS: atom_id res chain seq x y z
N MET A 1 21.75 1.89 -25.14
CA MET A 1 22.94 1.30 -24.47
C MET A 1 23.89 0.56 -25.42
N ARG A 2 23.58 0.47 -26.71
CA ARG A 2 24.38 -0.28 -27.70
C ARG A 2 25.80 0.30 -27.79
N GLY A 3 26.81 -0.57 -27.68
CA GLY A 3 28.24 -0.19 -27.70
C GLY A 3 28.84 0.18 -26.32
N LYS A 4 28.02 0.36 -25.27
CA LYS A 4 28.51 0.58 -23.91
C LYS A 4 28.76 -0.76 -23.20
N LYS A 5 29.87 -0.85 -22.46
CA LYS A 5 30.15 -2.00 -21.58
C LYS A 5 29.18 -1.99 -20.37
N PRO A 6 28.92 -3.14 -19.71
CA PRO A 6 27.95 -3.22 -18.60
C PRO A 6 28.19 -2.26 -17.43
N HIS A 7 29.45 -1.89 -17.16
CA HIS A 7 29.83 -0.98 -16.07
C HIS A 7 29.90 0.49 -16.48
N LYS A 8 29.59 0.83 -17.73
CA LYS A 8 29.60 2.23 -18.20
C LYS A 8 28.26 2.88 -17.91
N ASP A 9 28.31 4.14 -17.48
CA ASP A 9 27.11 4.92 -17.19
C ASP A 9 26.19 4.99 -18.41
N ILE A 10 24.90 4.78 -18.15
CA ILE A 10 23.85 4.88 -19.16
C ILE A 10 23.79 6.32 -19.67
N PHE A 11 23.88 7.30 -18.76
CA PHE A 11 23.90 8.74 -19.03
C PHE A 11 25.28 9.33 -18.70
N ASP A 12 26.26 9.11 -19.57
CA ASP A 12 27.66 9.53 -19.40
C ASP A 12 27.91 11.03 -19.57
N GLN A 13 26.97 11.76 -20.18
CA GLN A 13 27.04 13.22 -20.35
C GLN A 13 26.11 14.00 -19.41
N LEU A 14 25.37 13.31 -18.53
CA LEU A 14 24.40 13.92 -17.63
C LEU A 14 24.85 13.75 -16.18
N THR A 15 24.87 14.85 -15.44
CA THR A 15 25.13 14.84 -13.99
C THR A 15 23.87 15.29 -13.22
N PRO A 16 23.72 14.89 -11.94
CA PRO A 16 22.64 15.39 -11.10
C PRO A 16 22.62 16.92 -10.98
N THR A 17 23.78 17.57 -11.03
CA THR A 17 23.89 19.03 -10.99
C THR A 17 23.26 19.66 -12.21
N HIS A 18 23.66 19.25 -13.42
CA HIS A 18 23.10 19.75 -14.68
C HIS A 18 21.58 19.53 -14.75
N LEU A 19 21.10 18.36 -14.30
CA LEU A 19 19.66 18.08 -14.26
C LEU A 19 18.91 19.04 -13.32
N ASN A 20 19.42 19.29 -12.12
CA ASN A 20 18.75 20.18 -11.17
C ASN A 20 18.83 21.66 -11.61
N GLU A 21 19.90 22.09 -12.27
CA GLU A 21 19.98 23.43 -12.88
C GLU A 21 18.93 23.61 -13.97
N TYR A 22 18.80 22.62 -14.86
CA TYR A 22 17.73 22.60 -15.85
C TYR A 22 16.34 22.66 -15.21
N LEU A 23 16.09 21.86 -14.17
CA LEU A 23 14.80 21.87 -13.46
C LEU A 23 14.48 23.21 -12.80
N LYS A 24 15.47 23.88 -12.19
CA LYS A 24 15.27 25.22 -11.58
C LYS A 24 14.83 26.26 -12.60
N SER A 25 15.21 26.13 -13.88
CA SER A 25 14.77 27.06 -14.93
C SER A 25 13.25 27.06 -15.16
N PHE A 26 12.54 25.99 -14.76
CA PHE A 26 11.08 25.90 -14.87
C PHE A 26 10.35 26.41 -13.62
N MET A 27 10.96 26.26 -12.44
CA MET A 27 10.37 26.68 -11.18
C MET A 27 11.46 26.78 -10.10
N ASP A 28 11.47 27.91 -9.39
CA ASP A 28 12.38 28.11 -8.27
C ASP A 28 12.21 27.02 -7.20
N GLY A 29 13.35 26.47 -6.75
CA GLY A 29 13.38 25.37 -5.79
C GLY A 29 13.04 23.99 -6.35
N LEU A 30 12.70 23.87 -7.65
CA LEU A 30 12.46 22.56 -8.27
C LEU A 30 13.77 21.75 -8.33
N SER A 31 13.65 20.48 -7.97
CA SER A 31 14.76 19.52 -8.03
C SER A 31 14.21 18.11 -8.23
N ALA A 32 15.06 17.17 -8.63
CA ALA A 32 14.65 15.79 -8.92
C ALA A 32 13.92 15.13 -7.72
N LYS A 33 14.30 15.45 -6.48
CA LYS A 33 13.65 14.91 -5.27
C LYS A 33 12.19 15.37 -5.11
N VAL A 34 11.85 16.56 -5.61
CA VAL A 34 10.48 17.11 -5.50
C VAL A 34 9.50 16.22 -6.26
N PHE A 35 9.91 15.60 -7.37
CA PHE A 35 9.08 14.67 -8.13
C PHE A 35 8.72 13.41 -7.33
N ARG A 36 9.62 12.88 -6.48
CA ARG A 36 9.27 11.74 -5.61
C ARG A 36 8.17 12.13 -4.61
N THR A 37 8.30 13.29 -3.99
CA THR A 37 7.28 13.81 -3.06
C THR A 37 5.96 14.07 -3.77
N TYR A 38 5.98 14.76 -4.91
CA TYR A 38 4.80 15.03 -5.72
C TYR A 38 4.08 13.74 -6.13
N ASN A 39 4.81 12.78 -6.71
CA ASN A 39 4.24 11.51 -7.17
C ASN A 39 3.66 10.70 -6.01
N ALA A 40 4.29 10.70 -4.84
CA ALA A 40 3.75 10.05 -3.66
C ALA A 40 2.45 10.71 -3.19
N SER A 41 2.44 12.03 -3.03
CA SER A 41 1.28 12.79 -2.55
C SER A 41 0.09 12.70 -3.51
N ILE A 42 0.32 12.87 -4.82
CA ILE A 42 -0.77 12.82 -5.82
C ILE A 42 -1.35 11.41 -5.96
N THR A 43 -0.53 10.37 -5.80
CA THR A 43 -1.01 8.98 -5.81
C THR A 43 -1.96 8.72 -4.65
N LEU A 44 -1.62 9.20 -3.45
CA LEU A 44 -2.48 9.08 -2.28
C LEU A 44 -3.79 9.84 -2.46
N ASP A 45 -3.72 11.09 -2.92
CA ASP A 45 -4.89 11.95 -3.15
C ASP A 45 -5.83 11.35 -4.22
N ARG A 46 -5.29 10.85 -5.33
CA ARG A 46 -6.08 10.16 -6.37
C ARG A 46 -6.74 8.90 -5.84
N TRP A 47 -6.02 8.09 -5.05
CA TRP A 47 -6.59 6.91 -4.41
C TRP A 47 -7.86 7.29 -3.65
N PHE A 48 -7.77 8.33 -2.80
CA PHE A 48 -8.90 8.78 -1.99
C PHE A 48 -10.11 9.23 -2.80
N LYS A 49 -9.87 9.89 -3.93
CA LYS A 49 -10.93 10.36 -4.85
C LYS A 49 -11.60 9.23 -5.62
N GLU A 50 -10.81 8.29 -6.14
CA GLU A 50 -11.31 7.22 -7.03
C GLU A 50 -11.99 6.08 -6.27
N LYS A 51 -11.61 5.89 -5.01
CA LYS A 51 -12.09 4.80 -4.17
C LYS A 51 -12.47 5.39 -2.82
N PRO A 52 -13.63 6.03 -2.66
CA PRO A 52 -14.03 6.59 -1.36
C PRO A 52 -14.40 5.48 -0.37
N VAL A 53 -14.10 5.71 0.93
CA VAL A 53 -14.61 4.88 2.03
C VAL A 53 -15.90 5.47 2.56
N ASN A 54 -16.84 4.63 2.99
CA ASN A 54 -18.07 5.10 3.63
C ASN A 54 -17.73 5.93 4.88
N GLU A 55 -18.35 7.10 5.03
CA GLU A 55 -18.14 8.00 6.17
C GLU A 55 -18.52 7.35 7.50
N ASN A 56 -19.52 6.47 7.48
CA ASN A 56 -19.99 5.70 8.63
C ASN A 56 -19.21 4.40 8.85
N ALA A 57 -18.17 4.13 8.06
CA ALA A 57 -17.32 2.96 8.27
C ALA A 57 -16.61 3.04 9.62
N SER A 58 -16.34 1.86 10.19
CA SER A 58 -15.62 1.77 11.46
C SER A 58 -14.22 2.38 11.33
N VAL A 59 -13.63 2.79 12.46
CA VAL A 59 -12.23 3.26 12.49
C VAL A 59 -11.28 2.19 11.94
N HIS A 60 -11.58 0.91 12.19
CA HIS A 60 -10.80 -0.20 11.68
C HIS A 60 -10.84 -0.30 10.15
N ASP A 61 -12.01 -0.10 9.55
CA ASP A 61 -12.17 -0.12 8.09
C ASP A 61 -11.47 1.07 7.44
N LYS A 62 -11.58 2.27 8.04
CA LYS A 62 -10.87 3.48 7.60
C LYS A 62 -9.35 3.33 7.69
N LEU A 63 -8.86 2.64 8.72
CA LEU A 63 -7.42 2.33 8.85
C LEU A 63 -6.97 1.33 7.79
N THR A 64 -7.73 0.25 7.57
CA THR A 64 -7.45 -0.74 6.53
C THR A 64 -7.42 -0.10 5.14
N TYR A 65 -8.38 0.77 4.88
CA TYR A 65 -8.45 1.60 3.69
C TYR A 65 -7.18 2.46 3.52
N PHE A 66 -6.81 3.24 4.54
CA PHE A 66 -5.63 4.08 4.51
C PHE A 66 -4.36 3.27 4.26
N ASN A 67 -4.22 2.11 4.92
CA ASN A 67 -3.07 1.23 4.75
C ASN A 67 -2.96 0.69 3.32
N LYS A 68 -4.08 0.39 2.65
CA LYS A 68 -4.07 0.03 1.22
C LYS A 68 -3.58 1.19 0.36
N ALA A 69 -4.11 2.39 0.57
CA ALA A 69 -3.69 3.57 -0.19
C ALA A 69 -2.19 3.89 0.01
N ASN A 70 -1.71 3.81 1.24
CA ASN A 70 -0.29 3.98 1.56
C ASN A 70 0.59 2.86 0.99
N THR A 71 0.06 1.65 0.82
CA THR A 71 0.78 0.53 0.19
C THR A 71 1.06 0.82 -1.29
N GLU A 72 0.09 1.38 -2.02
CA GLU A 72 0.29 1.79 -3.42
C GLU A 72 1.39 2.85 -3.56
N VAL A 73 1.42 3.82 -2.64
CA VAL A 73 2.48 4.85 -2.58
C VAL A 73 3.84 4.20 -2.30
N ALA A 74 3.89 3.24 -1.36
CA ALA A 74 5.12 2.53 -1.01
C ALA A 74 5.65 1.71 -2.20
N ILE A 75 4.77 1.06 -2.96
CA ILE A 75 5.11 0.33 -4.19
C ILE A 75 5.72 1.29 -5.22
N LEU A 76 5.05 2.41 -5.50
CA LEU A 76 5.54 3.44 -6.43
C LEU A 76 6.92 3.97 -6.03
N CYS A 77 7.13 4.19 -4.73
CA CYS A 77 8.39 4.69 -4.18
C CYS A 77 9.47 3.62 -4.00
N ASN A 78 9.18 2.36 -4.34
CA ASN A 78 10.01 1.18 -4.11
C ASN A 78 10.49 1.06 -2.64
N HIS A 79 9.62 1.37 -1.68
CA HIS A 79 9.89 1.18 -0.26
C HIS A 79 9.66 -0.28 0.12
N GLN A 80 10.74 -1.03 0.28
CA GLN A 80 10.70 -2.46 0.56
C GLN A 80 11.02 -2.77 2.02
N LYS A 81 10.46 -3.87 2.53
CA LYS A 81 10.83 -4.46 3.82
C LYS A 81 11.23 -5.91 3.60
N SER A 82 12.27 -6.36 4.28
CA SER A 82 12.62 -7.79 4.32
C SER A 82 11.52 -8.58 5.03
N VAL A 83 11.30 -9.81 4.57
CA VAL A 83 10.37 -10.72 5.22
C VAL A 83 10.97 -11.18 6.54
N SER A 84 10.29 -10.91 7.66
CA SER A 84 10.72 -11.39 8.97
C SER A 84 10.63 -12.92 9.04
N LYS A 85 11.60 -13.55 9.71
CA LYS A 85 11.65 -15.01 9.90
C LYS A 85 10.38 -15.57 10.57
N ASN A 86 9.68 -14.75 11.36
CA ASN A 86 8.50 -15.16 12.12
C ASN A 86 7.17 -14.98 11.36
N VAL A 87 7.17 -14.42 10.15
CA VAL A 87 5.94 -14.13 9.39
C VAL A 87 5.13 -15.40 9.14
N VAL A 88 5.78 -16.52 8.81
CA VAL A 88 5.11 -17.80 8.56
C VAL A 88 4.37 -18.29 9.81
N ASN A 89 5.01 -18.22 10.98
CA ASN A 89 4.39 -18.61 12.24
C ASN A 89 3.19 -17.71 12.59
N GLN A 90 3.32 -16.40 12.38
CA GLN A 90 2.23 -15.45 12.59
C GLN A 90 1.04 -15.72 11.67
N LEU A 91 1.29 -15.96 10.38
CA LEU A 91 0.24 -16.29 9.41
C LEU A 91 -0.45 -17.62 9.75
N MET A 92 0.29 -18.64 10.18
CA MET A 92 -0.28 -19.91 10.62
C MET A 92 -1.20 -19.71 11.83
N GLN A 93 -0.77 -18.96 12.85
CA GLN A 93 -1.59 -18.66 14.04
C GLN A 93 -2.86 -17.87 13.68
N LEU A 94 -2.75 -16.87 12.79
CA LEU A 94 -3.89 -16.11 12.30
C LEU A 94 -4.87 -17.02 11.53
N GLY A 95 -4.37 -17.92 10.68
CA GLY A 95 -5.18 -18.89 9.96
C GLY A 95 -5.95 -19.83 10.88
N THR A 96 -5.31 -20.35 11.94
CA THR A 96 -5.99 -21.19 12.95
C THR A 96 -7.08 -20.41 13.68
N LYS A 97 -6.80 -19.17 14.12
CA LYS A 97 -7.80 -18.31 14.76
C LYS A 97 -8.98 -18.00 13.83
N ALA A 98 -8.71 -17.73 12.55
CA ALA A 98 -9.74 -17.48 11.56
C ALA A 98 -10.66 -18.70 11.38
N LYS A 99 -10.11 -19.91 11.26
CA LYS A 99 -10.90 -21.15 11.16
C LYS A 99 -11.79 -21.38 12.37
N TYR A 100 -11.23 -21.24 13.58
CA TYR A 100 -11.98 -21.38 14.82
C TYR A 100 -13.14 -20.37 14.92
N THR A 101 -12.86 -19.10 14.59
CA THR A 101 -13.87 -18.04 14.61
C THR A 101 -14.99 -18.31 13.60
N HIS A 102 -14.68 -18.77 12.39
CA HIS A 102 -15.70 -19.15 11.40
C HIS A 102 -16.57 -20.30 11.87
N ALA A 103 -15.99 -21.32 12.52
CA ALA A 103 -16.78 -22.43 13.06
C ALA A 103 -17.78 -21.96 14.12
N ILE A 104 -17.36 -21.06 15.02
CA ILE A 104 -18.26 -20.46 16.02
C ILE A 104 -19.37 -19.67 15.33
N ILE A 105 -19.04 -18.81 14.36
CA ILE A 105 -20.03 -18.00 13.64
C ILE A 105 -21.09 -18.91 13.01
N ASN A 106 -20.69 -19.99 12.33
CA ASN A 106 -21.62 -20.93 11.71
C ASN A 106 -22.56 -21.59 12.73
N GLU A 107 -22.05 -22.00 13.89
CA GLU A 107 -22.89 -22.59 14.95
C GLU A 107 -23.86 -21.56 15.55
N LEU A 108 -23.40 -20.32 15.77
CA LEU A 108 -24.26 -19.24 16.24
C LEU A 108 -25.35 -18.87 15.22
N GLU A 109 -25.04 -18.89 13.93
CA GLU A 109 -26.02 -18.65 12.87
C GLU A 109 -27.09 -19.76 12.81
N LYS A 110 -26.69 -21.02 12.95
CA LYS A 110 -27.64 -22.15 13.07
C LYS A 110 -28.53 -22.00 14.30
N ALA A 111 -27.95 -21.72 15.46
CA ALA A 111 -28.71 -21.52 16.70
C ALA A 111 -29.70 -20.36 16.58
N LYS A 112 -29.27 -19.23 15.99
CA LYS A 112 -30.15 -18.08 15.71
C LYS A 112 -31.29 -18.43 14.76
N ALA A 113 -31.06 -19.29 13.76
CA ALA A 113 -32.10 -19.75 12.86
C ALA A 113 -33.16 -20.61 13.59
N MET A 114 -32.72 -21.56 14.43
CA MET A 114 -33.61 -22.40 15.23
C MET A 114 -34.49 -21.57 16.18
N MET A 115 -33.90 -20.57 16.84
CA MET A 115 -34.65 -19.65 17.73
C MET A 115 -35.69 -18.81 16.99
N LYS A 116 -35.43 -18.42 15.73
CA LYS A 116 -36.39 -17.66 14.90
C LYS A 116 -37.56 -18.51 14.40
N THR A 117 -37.35 -19.80 14.21
CA THR A 117 -38.39 -20.74 13.75
C THR A 117 -39.33 -21.21 14.86
N GLY A 118 -39.15 -20.75 16.10
CA GLY A 118 -40.07 -21.04 17.21
C GLY A 118 -40.11 -22.50 17.66
N ALA A 119 -39.11 -23.31 17.26
CA ALA A 119 -38.98 -24.69 17.73
C ALA A 119 -38.24 -24.71 19.08
N VAL A 120 -39.02 -24.59 20.15
CA VAL A 120 -38.68 -25.14 21.48
C VAL A 120 -39.58 -26.35 21.69
#